data_AF-A0A6N6PK38-F1
#
_entry.id   AF-A0A6N6PK38-F1
#
_cell.length_a   1.000
_cell.length_b   1.000
_cell.length_c   1.000
_cell.angle_alpha   90.00
_cell.angle_beta   90.00
_cell.angle_gamma   90.00
#
_symmetry.space_group_name_H-M   'P 1'
#
loop_
_entity.id
_entity.type
_entity.pdbx_description
1 polymer ?
#
loop_
_entity_poly.entity_id
_entity_poly.type
_entity_poly.pdbx_seq_one_letter_code
_entity_poly.pdbx_strand_id
1 'polypeptide(L)'
;MPLAPCRQCAEPVDSRLAFCPHCAAPRPGLTEWRGEGYEWRTEMLWMGSPVIHVAFGNGADGRPRVARGLIAVGQRAVGGIAVGIVATGFVAIGAVSIGVFSLGIVAVAGLAAVGVNAIAPVAIGVVAVGYLAGGVAALGWKILFAATP
;
A
#
# COMPACT_ATOMS: atom_id res chain seq x y z
N MET A 1 1.82 16.77 35.10
CA MET A 1 2.46 15.93 34.08
C MET A 1 1.95 14.51 34.29
N PRO A 2 1.33 13.85 33.28
CA PRO A 2 0.79 12.51 33.44
C PRO A 2 1.94 11.48 33.49
N LEU A 3 2.31 11.08 34.71
CA LEU A 3 3.25 10.00 34.96
C LEU A 3 2.53 8.66 34.78
N ALA A 4 3.14 7.74 34.02
CA ALA A 4 2.69 6.38 33.86
C ALA A 4 3.89 5.42 34.00
N PRO A 5 3.68 4.21 34.54
CA PRO A 5 4.75 3.21 34.56
C PRO A 5 5.09 2.81 33.12
N CYS A 6 6.37 2.75 32.80
CA CYS A 6 6.82 2.28 31.49
C CYS A 6 6.36 0.83 31.28
N ARG A 7 5.76 0.55 30.11
CA ARG A 7 5.29 -0.81 29.78
C ARG A 7 6.36 -1.92 29.82
N GLN A 8 7.65 -1.60 29.71
CA GLN A 8 8.75 -2.58 29.63
C GLN A 8 9.59 -2.63 30.91
N CYS A 9 9.98 -1.47 31.47
CA CYS A 9 10.83 -1.42 32.68
C CYS A 9 10.09 -1.05 33.96
N ALA A 10 8.77 -0.82 33.90
CA ALA A 10 7.90 -0.42 35.01
C ALA A 10 8.26 0.92 35.71
N GLU A 11 9.37 1.57 35.34
CA GLU A 11 9.79 2.86 35.90
C GLU A 11 8.77 3.98 35.58
N PRO A 12 8.44 4.87 36.53
CA PRO A 12 7.59 6.02 36.27
C PRO A 12 8.23 6.98 35.26
N VAL A 13 7.55 7.20 34.15
CA VAL A 13 7.99 8.12 33.09
C VAL A 13 6.85 9.02 32.65
N ASP A 14 7.17 10.16 32.05
CA ASP A 14 6.16 10.98 31.39
C ASP A 14 5.56 10.18 30.22
N SER A 15 4.25 9.95 30.30
CA SER A 15 3.49 9.18 29.31
C SER A 15 3.55 9.74 27.90
N ARG A 16 3.93 11.02 27.73
CA ARG A 16 4.06 11.69 26.42
C ARG A 16 5.41 11.49 25.74
N LEU A 17 6.39 10.89 26.41
CA LEU A 17 7.71 10.68 25.84
C LEU A 17 7.66 9.75 24.63
N ALA A 18 8.43 10.07 23.60
CA ALA A 18 8.58 9.21 22.42
C ALA A 18 9.38 7.94 22.75
N PHE A 19 10.36 8.03 23.65
CA PHE A 19 11.21 6.92 24.09
C PHE A 19 11.43 6.97 25.60
N CYS A 20 11.48 5.81 26.25
CA CYS A 20 11.86 5.71 27.66
C CYS A 20 13.36 6.01 27.82
N PRO A 21 13.78 6.91 28.74
CA PRO A 21 15.20 7.20 28.97
C PRO A 21 15.98 6.04 29.60
N HIS A 22 15.30 5.09 30.26
CA HIS A 22 15.95 3.96 30.94
C HIS A 22 16.13 2.72 30.07
N CYS A 23 15.10 2.36 29.29
CA CYS A 23 15.10 1.13 28.49
C CYS A 23 14.90 1.34 26.98
N ALA A 24 14.84 2.60 26.52
CA ALA A 24 14.60 2.97 25.12
C ALA A 24 13.28 2.43 24.52
N ALA A 25 12.32 2.02 25.35
CA ALA A 25 10.99 1.60 24.91
C ALA A 25 10.28 2.72 24.12
N PRO A 26 9.81 2.49 22.88
CA PRO A 26 9.06 3.49 22.12
C PRO A 26 7.66 3.68 22.72
N ARG A 27 7.23 4.93 22.92
CA ARG A 27 5.96 5.32 23.56
C ARG A 27 5.66 4.55 24.85
N PRO A 28 6.42 4.79 25.94
CA PRO A 28 6.34 4.00 27.16
C PRO A 28 5.03 4.19 27.94
N GLY A 29 4.29 5.28 27.71
CA GLY A 29 3.02 5.56 28.37
C GLY A 29 1.81 4.78 27.83
N LEU A 30 1.97 4.01 26.75
CA LEU A 30 0.92 3.15 26.20
C LEU A 30 0.99 1.74 26.83
N THR A 31 -0.17 1.20 27.22
CA THR A 31 -0.31 -0.17 27.72
C THR A 31 0.04 -1.20 26.65
N GLU A 32 -0.45 -1.00 25.41
CA GLU A 32 -0.04 -1.74 24.23
C GLU A 32 0.46 -0.79 23.14
N TRP A 33 1.60 -1.12 22.53
CA TRP A 33 2.10 -0.40 21.34
C TRP A 33 2.30 -1.40 20.22
N ARG A 34 1.50 -1.25 19.17
CA ARG A 34 1.55 -2.13 18.00
C ARG A 34 2.35 -1.54 16.85
N GLY A 35 2.95 -0.36 17.03
CA GLY A 35 3.60 0.45 15.99
C GLY A 35 2.96 1.82 15.85
N GLU A 36 3.35 2.56 14.81
CA GLU A 36 2.74 3.84 14.47
C GLU A 36 1.80 3.67 13.28
N GLY A 37 0.50 3.93 13.46
CA GLY A 37 -0.46 3.89 12.36
C GLY A 37 -1.81 3.28 12.73
N TYR A 38 -2.53 2.82 11.72
CA TYR A 38 -3.87 2.28 11.83
C TYR A 38 -3.96 0.93 11.12
N GLU A 39 -4.47 -0.08 11.82
CA GLU A 39 -4.69 -1.41 11.25
C GLU A 39 -6.10 -1.85 11.61
N TRP A 40 -6.87 -2.22 10.59
CA TRP A 40 -8.21 -2.74 10.72
C TRP A 40 -8.40 -3.89 9.74
N ARG A 41 -8.99 -4.98 10.23
CA ARG A 41 -9.26 -6.18 9.45
C ARG A 41 -10.64 -6.71 9.78
N THR A 42 -11.33 -7.26 8.78
CA THR A 42 -12.59 -7.97 9.00
C THR A 42 -12.34 -9.33 9.64
N GLU A 43 -13.27 -9.79 10.48
CA GLU A 43 -13.28 -11.16 11.00
C GLU A 43 -13.59 -12.20 9.92
N MET A 44 -14.33 -11.79 8.88
CA MET A 44 -14.59 -12.63 7.72
C MET A 44 -13.27 -12.92 6.99
N LEU A 45 -12.94 -14.20 6.90
CA LEU A 45 -11.78 -14.73 6.18
C LEU A 45 -12.25 -15.37 4.88
N TRP A 46 -11.62 -15.02 3.78
CA TRP A 46 -11.75 -15.68 2.49
C TRP A 46 -10.40 -16.28 2.10
N MET A 47 -10.38 -17.60 1.88
CA MET A 47 -9.18 -18.36 1.56
C MET A 47 -8.02 -18.17 2.57
N GLY A 48 -8.36 -18.04 3.86
CA GLY A 48 -7.39 -17.81 4.94
C GLY A 48 -6.87 -16.38 5.07
N SER A 49 -7.38 -15.44 4.25
CA SER A 49 -7.04 -14.02 4.31
C SER A 49 -8.27 -13.17 4.67
N PRO A 50 -8.13 -12.05 5.39
CA PRO A 50 -9.27 -11.19 5.69
C PRO A 50 -9.88 -10.64 4.41
N VAL A 51 -11.22 -10.56 4.35
CA VAL A 51 -11.92 -10.00 3.18
C VAL A 51 -11.52 -8.54 2.99
N ILE A 52 -11.56 -7.74 4.04
CA ILE A 52 -11.10 -6.34 4.00
C ILE A 52 -9.97 -6.17 4.99
N HIS A 53 -8.87 -5.58 4.52
CA HIS A 53 -7.72 -5.25 5.33
C HIS A 53 -7.24 -3.85 5.00
N VAL A 54 -7.33 -2.96 5.98
CA VAL A 54 -6.87 -1.59 5.91
C VAL A 54 -5.67 -1.46 6.84
N ALA A 55 -4.50 -1.16 6.29
CA ALA A 55 -3.26 -1.04 7.08
C ALA A 55 -2.41 0.14 6.62
N PHE A 56 -2.17 1.06 7.54
CA PHE A 56 -1.35 2.25 7.33
C PHE A 56 -0.28 2.38 8.41
N GLY A 57 0.85 2.97 8.02
CA GLY A 57 1.97 3.25 8.91
C GLY A 57 2.88 2.04 9.13
N ASN A 58 3.66 2.12 10.20
CA ASN A 58 4.71 1.17 10.53
C ASN A 58 4.29 0.22 11.64
N GLY A 59 4.75 -1.03 11.54
CA GLY A 59 4.69 -2.03 12.59
C GLY A 59 5.50 -1.63 13.82
N ALA A 60 5.37 -2.43 14.89
CA ALA A 60 6.22 -2.29 16.06
C ALA A 60 7.72 -2.52 15.74
N ASP A 61 8.00 -3.20 14.63
CA ASP A 61 9.32 -3.44 14.05
C ASP A 61 9.83 -2.28 13.18
N GLY A 62 9.07 -1.19 13.06
CA GLY A 62 9.42 -0.03 12.23
C GLY A 62 9.25 -0.26 10.73
N ARG A 63 8.77 -1.44 10.30
CA ARG A 63 8.56 -1.75 8.89
C ARG A 63 7.19 -1.26 8.42
N PRO A 64 7.05 -0.79 7.17
CA PRO A 64 5.75 -0.39 6.64
C PRO A 64 4.81 -1.60 6.60
N ARG A 65 3.58 -1.42 7.09
CA ARG A 65 2.57 -2.48 7.07
C ARG A 65 2.15 -2.82 5.65
N VAL A 66 1.79 -4.09 5.46
CA VAL A 66 1.25 -4.59 4.20
C VAL A 66 -0.19 -5.02 4.43
N ALA A 67 -1.13 -4.31 3.81
CA ALA A 67 -2.51 -4.73 3.73
C ALA A 67 -2.62 -5.96 2.82
N ARG A 68 -3.28 -7.01 3.30
CA ARG A 68 -3.49 -8.28 2.61
C ARG A 68 -4.91 -8.75 2.73
N GLY A 69 -5.61 -8.98 1.62
CA GLY A 69 -7.00 -9.44 1.65
C GLY A 69 -7.67 -9.44 0.28
N LEU A 70 -8.98 -9.69 0.23
CA LEU A 70 -9.73 -9.50 -1.02
C LEU A 70 -9.78 -8.03 -1.40
N ILE A 71 -10.00 -7.14 -0.42
CA ILE A 71 -9.92 -5.69 -0.54
C ILE A 71 -8.82 -5.21 0.41
N ALA A 72 -7.70 -4.75 -0.16
CA ALA A 72 -6.53 -4.31 0.58
C ALA A 72 -6.29 -2.81 0.37
N VAL A 73 -6.24 -2.04 1.46
CA VAL A 73 -5.99 -0.59 1.42
C VAL A 73 -4.81 -0.25 2.33
N GLY A 74 -3.76 0.36 1.77
CA GLY A 74 -2.58 0.70 2.57
C GLY A 74 -1.42 1.30 1.77
N GLN A 75 -0.32 1.63 2.44
CA GLN A 75 0.90 2.07 1.74
C GLN A 75 1.44 0.97 0.82
N ARG A 76 1.39 -0.28 1.29
CA ARG A 76 1.59 -1.50 0.50
C ARG A 76 0.32 -2.35 0.60
N ALA A 77 -0.30 -2.64 -0.53
CA ALA A 77 -1.54 -3.41 -0.61
C ALA A 77 -1.38 -4.60 -1.54
N VAL A 78 -1.77 -5.80 -1.08
CA VAL A 78 -1.73 -7.05 -1.85
C VAL A 78 -3.07 -7.74 -1.74
N GLY A 79 -3.77 -7.96 -2.86
CA GLY A 79 -5.11 -8.52 -2.78
C GLY A 79 -5.85 -8.75 -4.09
N GLY A 80 -7.15 -8.98 -4.00
CA GLY A 80 -8.02 -8.97 -5.18
C GLY A 80 -8.12 -7.54 -5.73
N ILE A 81 -8.59 -6.62 -4.90
CA ILE A 81 -8.64 -5.18 -5.12
C ILE A 81 -7.62 -4.54 -4.18
N ALA A 82 -6.54 -4.01 -4.73
CA ALA A 82 -5.45 -3.39 -3.98
C ALA A 82 -5.40 -1.89 -4.25
N VAL A 83 -5.45 -1.08 -3.19
CA VAL A 83 -5.37 0.39 -3.26
C VAL A 83 -4.22 0.87 -2.39
N GLY A 84 -3.23 1.54 -2.98
CA GLY A 84 -2.06 1.98 -2.22
C GLY A 84 -0.99 2.73 -2.98
N ILE A 85 0.13 3.04 -2.33
CA ILE A 85 1.31 3.58 -3.05
C ILE A 85 1.91 2.47 -3.91
N VAL A 86 2.08 1.29 -3.32
CA VAL A 86 2.46 0.06 -4.00
C VAL A 86 1.29 -0.91 -3.89
N ALA A 87 0.60 -1.15 -5.00
CA ALA A 87 -0.57 -2.02 -5.07
C ALA A 87 -0.27 -3.23 -5.96
N THR A 88 -0.57 -4.43 -5.47
CA THR A 88 -0.44 -5.67 -6.23
C THR A 88 -1.71 -6.48 -6.14
N GLY A 89 -2.33 -6.84 -7.26
CA GLY A 89 -3.59 -7.58 -7.19
C GLY A 89 -4.25 -7.90 -8.51
N PHE A 90 -5.50 -8.36 -8.48
CA PHE A 90 -6.28 -8.50 -9.71
C PHE A 90 -6.62 -7.11 -10.28
N VAL A 91 -7.15 -6.23 -9.44
CA VAL A 91 -7.31 -4.80 -9.70
C VAL A 91 -6.36 -4.04 -8.78
N ALA A 92 -5.37 -3.36 -9.34
CA ALA A 92 -4.39 -2.57 -8.58
C ALA A 92 -4.55 -1.07 -8.90
N ILE A 93 -4.70 -0.25 -7.87
CA ILE A 93 -4.84 1.21 -7.97
C ILE A 93 -3.77 1.85 -7.10
N GLY A 94 -2.86 2.62 -7.69
CA GLY A 94 -1.78 3.21 -6.92
C GLY A 94 -0.74 4.00 -7.69
N ALA A 95 0.29 4.49 -7.00
CA ALA A 95 1.42 5.11 -7.69
C ALA A 95 2.18 4.07 -8.52
N VAL A 96 2.47 2.92 -7.90
CA VAL A 96 3.01 1.72 -8.54
C VAL A 96 1.96 0.62 -8.42
N SER A 97 1.41 0.20 -9.54
CA SER A 97 0.33 -0.78 -9.62
C SER A 97 0.75 -1.95 -10.49
N ILE A 98 0.60 -3.17 -9.96
CA ILE A 98 0.93 -4.42 -10.64
C ILE A 98 -0.27 -5.35 -10.55
N GLY A 99 -0.85 -5.75 -11.68
CA GLY A 99 -2.02 -6.63 -11.61
C GLY A 99 -2.53 -7.18 -12.93
N VAL A 100 -3.80 -7.59 -12.96
CA VAL A 100 -4.50 -7.92 -14.21
C VAL A 100 -5.06 -6.66 -14.85
N PHE A 101 -5.64 -5.80 -14.01
CA PHE A 101 -6.01 -4.42 -14.30
C PHE A 101 -5.20 -3.49 -13.40
N SER A 102 -4.58 -2.46 -13.98
CA SER A 102 -3.77 -1.52 -13.20
C SER A 102 -4.04 -0.07 -13.56
N LEU A 103 -4.14 0.76 -12.53
CA LEU A 103 -4.41 2.19 -12.61
C LEU A 103 -3.35 2.92 -11.77
N GLY A 104 -2.51 3.73 -12.41
CA GLY A 104 -1.44 4.39 -11.66
C GLY A 104 -0.48 5.29 -12.40
N ILE A 105 0.55 5.77 -11.72
CA ILE A 105 1.65 6.50 -12.38
C ILE A 105 2.51 5.51 -13.16
N VAL A 106 2.87 4.40 -12.50
CA VAL A 106 3.50 3.23 -13.11
C VAL A 106 2.51 2.09 -12.99
N ALA A 107 1.97 1.66 -14.11
CA ALA A 107 0.96 0.62 -14.19
C ALA A 107 1.46 -0.53 -15.06
N VAL A 108 1.60 -1.71 -14.45
CA VAL A 108 1.98 -2.94 -15.13
C VAL A 108 0.83 -3.92 -15.00
N ALA A 109 0.20 -4.29 -16.12
CA ALA A 109 -0.97 -5.14 -16.10
C ALA A 109 -0.91 -6.30 -17.08
N GLY A 110 -1.48 -7.44 -16.69
CA GLY A 110 -1.60 -8.62 -17.53
C GLY A 110 -2.67 -8.49 -18.62
N LEU A 111 -3.65 -7.61 -18.48
CA LEU A 111 -4.68 -7.33 -19.49
C LEU A 111 -4.71 -5.86 -19.89
N ALA A 112 -5.01 -4.97 -18.95
CA ALA A 112 -5.18 -3.56 -19.24
C ALA A 112 -4.56 -2.65 -18.17
N ALA A 113 -3.77 -1.67 -18.62
CA ALA A 113 -3.14 -0.66 -17.77
C ALA A 113 -3.50 0.73 -18.25
N VAL A 114 -3.85 1.62 -17.30
CA VAL A 114 -3.99 3.06 -17.56
C VAL A 114 -3.07 3.82 -16.61
N GLY A 115 -2.23 4.69 -17.14
CA GLY A 115 -1.29 5.42 -16.31
C GLY A 115 -0.37 6.39 -17.02
N VAL A 116 0.59 6.97 -16.30
CA VAL A 116 1.63 7.79 -16.95
C VAL A 116 2.56 6.87 -17.76
N ASN A 117 3.05 5.82 -17.11
CA ASN A 117 3.82 4.74 -17.72
C ASN A 117 3.00 3.46 -17.62
N ALA A 118 2.42 3.02 -18.73
CA ALA A 118 1.54 1.87 -18.81
C ALA A 118 2.19 0.76 -19.62
N ILE A 119 2.30 -0.45 -19.04
CA ILE A 119 2.80 -1.65 -19.70
C ILE A 119 1.75 -2.74 -19.56
N ALA A 120 1.05 -3.06 -20.65
CA ALA A 120 0.02 -4.08 -20.69
C ALA A 120 -0.37 -4.43 -22.12
N PRO A 121 -1.03 -5.58 -22.39
CA PRO A 121 -1.59 -5.86 -23.70
C PRO A 121 -2.50 -4.73 -24.22
N VAL A 122 -3.32 -4.13 -23.35
CA VAL A 122 -4.04 -2.89 -23.61
C VAL A 122 -3.48 -1.79 -22.72
N ALA A 123 -2.73 -0.85 -23.28
CA ALA A 123 -2.05 0.21 -22.52
C ALA A 123 -2.53 1.59 -22.96
N ILE A 124 -2.96 2.41 -22.00
CA ILE A 124 -3.30 3.82 -22.23
C ILE A 124 -2.48 4.71 -21.30
N GLY A 125 -1.73 5.66 -21.84
CA GLY A 125 -0.91 6.52 -21.00
C GLY A 125 -0.10 7.59 -21.70
N VAL A 126 0.77 8.27 -20.95
CA VAL A 126 1.74 9.18 -21.57
C VAL A 126 2.76 8.35 -22.35
N VAL A 127 3.36 7.37 -21.68
CA VAL A 127 4.19 6.32 -22.26
C VAL A 127 3.41 5.01 -22.14
N ALA A 128 2.98 4.44 -23.27
CA ALA A 128 2.17 3.24 -23.31
C ALA A 128 2.86 2.16 -24.15
N VAL A 129 3.10 0.99 -23.57
CA VAL A 129 3.71 -0.17 -24.23
C VAL A 129 2.75 -1.34 -24.18
N GLY A 130 2.33 -1.84 -25.34
CA GLY A 130 1.33 -2.90 -25.41
C GLY A 130 1.05 -3.46 -26.81
N TYR A 131 0.17 -4.45 -26.90
CA TYR A 131 -0.34 -4.88 -28.22
C TYR A 131 -1.26 -3.79 -28.80
N LEU A 132 -2.15 -3.25 -27.95
CA LEU A 132 -3.05 -2.16 -28.21
C LEU A 132 -2.64 -0.97 -27.34
N ALA A 133 -2.00 0.05 -27.91
CA ALA A 133 -1.43 1.17 -27.17
C ALA A 133 -2.06 2.51 -27.59
N GLY A 134 -2.32 3.41 -26.65
CA GLY A 134 -2.79 4.78 -26.91
C GLY A 134 -2.13 5.79 -25.98
N GLY A 135 -1.64 6.90 -26.50
CA GLY A 135 -0.87 7.84 -25.68
C GLY A 135 -0.12 8.93 -26.40
N VAL A 136 0.76 9.63 -25.68
CA VAL A 136 1.70 10.60 -26.28
C VAL A 136 2.85 9.85 -26.97
N ALA A 137 3.45 8.91 -26.25
CA ALA A 137 4.46 7.97 -26.73
C ALA A 137 3.90 6.55 -26.63
N ALA A 138 3.24 6.09 -27.69
CA ALA A 138 2.66 4.76 -27.79
C ALA A 138 3.56 3.81 -28.59
N LEU A 139 3.92 2.68 -28.00
CA LEU A 139 4.71 1.61 -28.61
C LEU A 139 3.88 0.33 -28.61
N GLY A 140 3.48 -0.13 -29.80
CA GLY A 140 2.68 -1.34 -29.91
C GLY A 140 2.40 -1.77 -31.33
N TRP A 141 1.79 -2.95 -31.48
CA TRP A 141 1.41 -3.49 -32.78
C TRP A 141 0.22 -2.73 -33.39
N LYS A 142 -0.76 -2.37 -32.54
CA LYS A 142 -1.93 -1.56 -32.90
C LYS A 142 -1.93 -0.30 -32.04
N ILE A 143 -1.73 0.85 -32.68
CA ILE A 143 -1.80 2.15 -32.01
C ILE A 143 -3.21 2.73 -32.20
N LEU A 144 -3.89 3.01 -31.09
CA LEU A 144 -5.27 3.52 -31.08
C LEU A 144 -5.32 5.01 -31.40
N PHE A 145 -4.44 5.77 -30.74
CA PHE A 145 -4.21 7.19 -30.99
C PHE A 145 -2.82 7.56 -30.48
N ALA A 146 -2.15 8.45 -31.19
CA ALA A 146 -0.89 9.05 -30.79
C ALA A 146 -1.07 10.57 -30.76
N ALA A 147 -0.99 11.16 -29.57
CA ALA A 147 -1.04 12.62 -29.39
C ALA A 147 0.40 13.16 -29.40
N THR A 148 0.93 13.48 -30.57
CA THR A 148 2.20 14.19 -30.68
C THR A 148 2.02 15.65 -30.22
N PRO A 149 2.96 16.22 -29.43
CA PRO A 149 2.93 17.64 -29.08
C PRO A 149 3.19 18.55 -30.30
#